data_AF-A0AA87IK64-F1
#
_entry.id   AF-A0AA87IK64-F1
#
_cell.length_a   1.000
_cell.length_b   1.000
_cell.length_c   1.000
_cell.angle_alpha   90.00
_cell.angle_beta   90.00
_cell.angle_gamma   90.00
#
_symmetry.space_group_name_H-M   'P 1'
#
loop_
_entity.id
_entity.type
_entity.pdbx_description
1 polymer ?
#
loop_
_entity_poly.entity_id
_entity_poly.type
_entity_poly.pdbx_seq_one_letter_code
_entity_poly.pdbx_strand_id
1 'polypeptide(L)'
;WFQGIPRNLFKSITFDCGKEFSNWKPLCNRHDVSIYFADPGTPSQRALNENSNGLLRKDGLAKEMDFNQVDQPFISAVADKRNNIPRKSLDYRTPLEAFLSHLNGMDLSSLY
;
A
#
# COMPACT_ATOMS: atom_id res chain seq x y z
N TRP A 1 -2.71 -7.01 10.90
CA TRP A 1 -1.62 -6.49 10.04
C TRP A 1 -0.76 -5.46 10.76
N PHE A 2 -1.27 -4.29 11.16
CA PHE A 2 -0.47 -3.24 11.84
C PHE A 2 0.20 -3.64 13.18
N GLN A 3 -0.21 -4.75 13.80
CA GLN A 3 0.37 -5.22 15.06
C GLN A 3 1.83 -5.71 14.94
N GLY A 4 2.26 -6.17 13.76
CA GLY A 4 3.64 -6.60 13.51
C GLY A 4 4.57 -5.47 13.02
N ILE A 5 4.03 -4.27 12.84
CA ILE A 5 4.76 -3.17 12.22
C ILE A 5 5.37 -2.30 13.32
N PRO A 6 6.68 -1.94 13.23
CA PRO A 6 7.28 -1.01 14.17
C PRO A 6 6.47 0.29 14.28
N ARG A 7 6.31 0.79 15.50
CA ARG A 7 5.67 2.09 15.72
C ARG A 7 6.42 3.17 14.93
N ASN A 8 5.68 4.12 14.37
CA ASN A 8 6.21 5.23 13.58
C ASN A 8 6.84 4.84 12.23
N LEU A 9 6.74 3.58 11.79
CA LEU A 9 7.16 3.20 10.43
C LEU A 9 6.36 3.98 9.38
N PHE A 10 5.05 4.10 9.60
CA PHE A 10 4.17 4.91 8.77
C PHE A 10 3.71 6.13 9.56
N LYS A 11 3.97 7.33 9.03
CA LYS A 11 3.55 8.59 9.65
C LYS A 11 2.12 8.96 9.31
N SER A 12 1.69 8.60 8.10
CA SER A 12 0.35 8.90 7.61
C SER A 12 -0.14 7.93 6.55
N ILE A 13 -1.46 7.92 6.35
CA ILE A 13 -2.15 7.21 5.28
C ILE A 13 -3.13 8.17 4.62
N THR A 14 -3.20 8.15 3.29
CA THR A 14 -4.15 8.95 2.52
C THR A 14 -5.15 8.04 1.83
N PHE A 15 -6.43 8.17 2.19
CA PHE A 15 -7.55 7.46 1.58
C PHE A 15 -8.27 8.31 0.53
N ASP A 16 -9.19 7.69 -0.20
CA ASP A 16 -10.16 8.36 -1.04
C ASP A 16 -11.42 8.57 -0.19
N CYS A 17 -12.38 9.33 -0.71
CA CYS A 17 -13.67 9.56 -0.04
C CYS A 17 -14.60 8.32 -0.06
N GLY A 18 -14.06 7.10 -0.13
CA GLY A 18 -14.82 5.86 -0.02
C GLY A 18 -15.45 5.67 1.36
N LYS A 19 -16.69 5.15 1.39
CA LYS A 19 -17.43 4.92 2.65
C LYS A 19 -16.82 3.79 3.49
N GLU A 20 -16.11 2.88 2.84
CA GLU A 20 -15.35 1.79 3.46
C GLU A 20 -14.29 2.30 4.46
N PHE A 21 -13.82 3.54 4.30
CA PHE A 21 -12.85 4.18 5.18
C PHE A 21 -13.48 5.05 6.27
N SER A 22 -14.81 5.05 6.42
CA SER A 22 -15.53 5.87 7.42
C SER A 22 -15.11 5.57 8.87
N ASN A 23 -14.66 4.34 9.15
CA ASN A 23 -14.21 3.92 10.47
C ASN A 23 -12.69 4.10 10.68
N TRP A 24 -12.11 5.21 10.21
CA TRP A 24 -10.67 5.46 10.29
C TRP A 24 -10.17 5.88 11.69
N LYS A 25 -11.03 6.48 12.52
CA LYS A 25 -10.64 7.05 13.84
C LYS A 25 -9.96 6.02 14.77
N PRO A 26 -10.45 4.78 14.91
CA PRO A 26 -9.78 3.77 15.74
C PRO A 26 -8.40 3.38 15.21
N LEU A 27 -8.17 3.43 13.89
CA LEU A 27 -6.87 3.14 13.29
C LEU A 27 -5.83 4.19 13.67
N CYS A 28 -6.20 5.48 13.54
CA CYS A 28 -5.37 6.62 13.92
C CYS A 28 -4.92 6.51 15.38
N ASN A 29 -5.88 6.34 16.30
CA ASN A 29 -5.62 6.35 17.73
C ASN A 29 -4.77 5.16 18.20
N ARG A 30 -4.89 3.99 17.56
CA ARG A 30 -4.19 2.78 17.99
C ARG A 30 -2.72 2.76 17.55
N HIS A 31 -2.43 3.36 16.39
CA HIS A 31 -1.12 3.21 15.74
C HIS A 31 -0.34 4.52 15.62
N ASP A 32 -0.88 5.63 16.11
CA ASP A 32 -0.28 6.98 16.02
C ASP A 32 0.02 7.37 14.56
N VAL A 33 -0.95 7.12 13.67
CA VAL A 33 -0.85 7.36 12.23
C VAL A 33 -1.87 8.41 11.82
N SER A 34 -1.40 9.49 11.18
CA SER A 34 -2.28 10.55 10.68
C SER A 34 -3.06 10.07 9.45
N ILE A 35 -4.38 10.28 9.43
CA ILE A 35 -5.23 9.90 8.29
C ILE A 35 -5.66 11.14 7.52
N TYR A 36 -5.47 11.11 6.20
CA TYR A 36 -5.89 12.14 5.26
C TYR A 36 -6.85 11.55 4.22
N PHE A 37 -7.66 12.41 3.61
CA PHE A 37 -8.59 12.04 2.55
C PHE A 37 -8.35 12.95 1.34
N ALA A 38 -8.40 12.37 0.14
CA ALA A 38 -8.50 13.15 -1.09
C ALA A 38 -9.85 13.88 -1.14
N ASP A 39 -9.88 15.08 -1.74
CA ASP A 39 -11.11 15.85 -1.89
C ASP A 39 -12.17 15.08 -2.72
N PRO A 40 -13.47 15.32 -2.48
CA PRO A 40 -14.51 14.70 -3.27
C PRO A 40 -14.36 15.04 -4.77
N GLY A 41 -14.33 14.01 -5.62
CA GLY A 41 -14.23 14.19 -7.07
C GLY A 41 -12.83 14.53 -7.60
N THR A 42 -11.77 14.41 -6.80
CA THR A 42 -10.39 14.73 -7.22
C THR A 42 -9.45 13.49 -7.23
N PRO A 43 -9.72 12.48 -8.08
CA PRO A 43 -8.88 11.27 -8.14
C PRO A 43 -7.41 11.57 -8.48
N SER A 44 -7.12 12.71 -9.12
CA SER A 44 -5.77 13.18 -9.45
C SER A 44 -4.89 13.42 -8.22
N GLN A 45 -5.46 13.71 -7.04
CA GLN A 45 -4.70 13.81 -5.78
C GLN A 45 -4.06 12.48 -5.36
N ARG A 46 -4.49 11.37 -5.99
CA ARG A 46 -3.95 10.01 -5.80
C ARG A 46 -3.57 9.36 -7.14
N ALA A 47 -3.11 10.15 -8.12
CA ALA A 47 -2.78 9.66 -9.46
C ALA A 47 -1.82 8.44 -9.45
N LEU A 48 -0.88 8.38 -8.50
CA LEU A 48 0.04 7.25 -8.35
C LEU A 48 -0.67 5.95 -7.94
N ASN A 49 -1.72 6.05 -7.11
CA ASN A 49 -2.48 4.89 -6.66
C ASN A 49 -3.28 4.31 -7.83
N GLU A 50 -3.89 5.15 -8.66
CA GLU A 50 -4.59 4.70 -9.88
C GLU A 50 -3.65 4.02 -10.87
N ASN A 51 -2.45 4.58 -11.09
CA ASN A 51 -1.43 3.94 -11.92
C ASN A 51 -1.02 2.57 -11.35
N SER A 52 -0.78 2.49 -10.04
CA SER A 52 -0.39 1.25 -9.37
C SER A 52 -1.49 0.18 -9.42
N ASN A 53 -2.75 0.58 -9.23
CA ASN A 53 -3.91 -0.30 -9.37
C ASN A 53 -4.07 -0.79 -10.82
N GLY A 54 -3.86 0.08 -11.81
CA GLY A 54 -3.87 -0.30 -13.22
C GLY A 54 -2.82 -1.36 -13.55
N LEU A 55 -1.65 -1.29 -12.91
CA LEU A 55 -0.58 -2.26 -13.06
C LEU A 55 -0.93 -3.61 -12.41
N LEU A 56 -1.52 -3.61 -11.21
CA LEU A 56 -2.00 -4.83 -10.56
C LEU A 56 -3.08 -5.54 -11.40
N ARG A 57 -3.97 -4.76 -12.04
CA ARG A 57 -4.99 -5.29 -12.97
C ARG A 57 -4.39 -5.99 -14.18
N LYS A 58 -3.30 -5.45 -14.74
CA LYS A 58 -2.56 -6.08 -15.84
C LYS A 58 -1.89 -7.39 -15.43
N ASP A 59 -1.54 -7.53 -14.16
CA ASP A 59 -0.80 -8.68 -13.62
C ASP A 59 -1.68 -9.78 -13.00
N GLY A 60 -3.01 -9.65 -13.09
CA GLY A 60 -3.94 -10.74 -12.77
C GLY A 60 -5.09 -10.34 -11.85
N LEU A 61 -5.03 -9.18 -11.19
CA LEU A 61 -6.10 -8.70 -10.31
C LEU A 61 -7.13 -7.87 -11.09
N ALA A 62 -7.86 -8.53 -11.99
CA ALA A 62 -8.83 -7.89 -12.87
C ALA A 62 -9.85 -7.05 -12.09
N LYS A 63 -10.35 -5.97 -12.69
CA LYS A 63 -11.22 -4.99 -12.00
C LYS A 63 -12.49 -5.60 -11.41
N GLU A 64 -13.12 -6.52 -12.15
CA GLU A 64 -14.38 -7.19 -11.77
C GLU A 64 -14.12 -8.52 -11.02
N MET A 65 -12.89 -8.78 -10.59
CA MET A 65 -12.54 -9.98 -9.85
C MET A 65 -13.13 -9.92 -8.44
N ASP A 66 -13.90 -10.94 -8.07
CA ASP A 66 -14.39 -11.10 -6.70
C ASP A 66 -13.27 -11.62 -5.80
N PHE A 67 -12.68 -10.72 -5.01
CA PHE A 67 -11.60 -11.07 -4.08
C PHE A 67 -12.02 -12.07 -2.99
N ASN A 68 -13.31 -12.31 -2.76
CA ASN A 68 -13.75 -13.38 -1.85
C ASN A 68 -13.51 -14.78 -2.43
N GLN A 69 -13.29 -14.89 -3.74
CA GLN A 69 -13.03 -16.14 -4.45
C GLN A 69 -11.55 -16.29 -4.84
N VAL A 70 -10.70 -15.36 -4.41
CA VAL A 70 -9.28 -15.32 -4.77
C VAL A 70 -8.45 -15.70 -3.57
N ASP A 71 -7.54 -16.65 -3.79
CA ASP A 71 -6.64 -17.12 -2.76
C ASP A 71 -5.63 -16.04 -2.35
N GLN A 72 -5.43 -15.88 -1.03
CA GLN A 72 -4.45 -14.94 -0.49
C GLN A 72 -3.02 -15.15 -1.06
N PRO A 73 -2.52 -16.39 -1.24
CA PRO A 73 -1.24 -16.64 -1.92
C PRO A 73 -1.14 -16.04 -3.33
N PHE A 74 -2.23 -16.06 -4.11
CA PHE A 74 -2.23 -15.47 -5.45
C PHE A 74 -2.13 -13.95 -5.38
N ILE A 75 -2.89 -13.31 -4.48
CA ILE A 75 -2.83 -11.86 -4.26
C ILE A 75 -1.41 -11.44 -3.85
N SER A 76 -0.81 -12.17 -2.91
CA SER A 76 0.55 -11.95 -2.45
C SER A 76 1.57 -12.13 -3.59
N ALA A 77 1.46 -13.17 -4.40
CA ALA A 77 2.36 -13.40 -5.53
C ALA A 77 2.30 -12.27 -6.57
N VAL A 78 1.11 -11.71 -6.85
CA VAL A 78 0.98 -10.54 -7.72
C VAL A 78 1.67 -9.31 -7.12
N ALA A 79 1.47 -9.06 -5.82
CA ALA A 79 2.11 -7.95 -5.12
C ALA A 79 3.65 -8.11 -5.11
N ASP A 80 4.15 -9.30 -4.77
CA ASP A 80 5.57 -9.62 -4.74
C ASP A 80 6.22 -9.44 -6.11
N LYS A 81 5.57 -9.92 -7.17
CA LYS A 81 6.00 -9.67 -8.55
C LYS A 81 6.15 -8.17 -8.81
N ARG A 82 5.15 -7.35 -8.48
CA ARG A 82 5.23 -5.88 -8.71
C ARG A 82 6.32 -5.21 -7.90
N ASN A 83 6.51 -5.64 -6.66
CA ASN A 83 7.48 -5.09 -5.72
C ASN A 83 8.93 -5.43 -6.10
N ASN A 84 9.14 -6.47 -6.90
CA ASN A 84 10.44 -6.88 -7.43
C ASN A 84 10.71 -6.44 -8.89
N ILE A 85 9.81 -5.67 -9.52
CA ILE A 85 10.06 -5.12 -10.87
C ILE A 85 10.78 -3.75 -10.77
N PRO A 86 11.98 -3.60 -11.36
CA PRO A 86 12.67 -2.31 -11.47
C PRO A 86 11.80 -1.18 -12.02
N ARG A 87 11.92 0.02 -11.44
CA ARG A 87 11.23 1.23 -11.91
C ARG A 87 12.24 2.26 -12.38
N LYS A 88 12.06 2.78 -13.60
CA LYS A 88 12.88 3.89 -14.11
C LYS A 88 12.82 5.13 -13.19
N SER A 89 11.67 5.38 -12.56
CA SER A 89 11.50 6.48 -11.60
C SER A 89 12.23 6.29 -10.26
N LEU A 90 12.79 5.10 -10.02
CA LEU A 90 13.58 4.76 -8.82
C LEU A 90 15.04 4.45 -9.19
N ASP A 91 15.54 5.02 -10.29
CA ASP A 91 16.87 4.75 -10.83
C ASP A 91 17.10 3.25 -11.12
N TYR A 92 16.07 2.58 -11.64
CA TYR A 92 16.04 1.14 -11.91
C TYR A 92 16.18 0.24 -10.67
N ARG A 93 15.99 0.77 -9.46
CA ARG A 93 15.75 -0.06 -8.26
C ARG A 93 14.34 -0.61 -8.26
N THR A 94 14.14 -1.72 -7.56
CA THR A 94 12.82 -2.27 -7.27
C THR A 94 12.13 -1.45 -6.17
N PRO A 95 10.79 -1.38 -6.14
CA PRO A 95 10.07 -0.79 -5.01
C PRO A 95 10.48 -1.35 -3.66
N LEU A 96 10.75 -2.66 -3.58
CA LEU A 96 11.21 -3.32 -2.36
C LEU A 96 12.59 -2.79 -1.93
N GLU A 97 13.57 -2.74 -2.83
CA GLU A 97 14.91 -2.17 -2.53
C GLU A 97 14.83 -0.72 -2.08
N ALA A 98 14.04 0.09 -2.80
CA ALA A 98 13.84 1.49 -2.44
C ALA A 98 13.20 1.61 -1.06
N PHE A 99 12.17 0.81 -0.76
CA PHE A 99 11.54 0.79 0.55
C PHE A 99 12.53 0.40 1.65
N LEU A 100 13.22 -0.73 1.51
CA LEU A 100 14.21 -1.21 2.48
C LEU A 100 15.35 -0.20 2.72
N SER A 101 15.77 0.55 1.70
CA SER A 101 16.80 1.59 1.88
C SER A 101 16.40 2.71 2.84
N HIS A 102 15.10 3.00 2.97
CA HIS A 102 14.56 3.96 3.94
C HIS A 102 14.37 3.36 5.34
N LEU A 103 14.50 2.03 5.46
CA LEU A 103 14.40 1.32 6.74
C LEU A 103 15.76 1.09 7.39
N ASN A 104 16.86 1.40 6.71
CA ASN A 104 18.21 1.25 7.26
C ASN A 104 18.36 2.11 8.53
N GLY A 105 18.20 1.48 9.69
CA GLY A 105 18.17 2.14 11.02
C GLY A 105 16.93 1.82 11.86
N MET A 106 15.91 1.17 11.31
CA MET A 106 14.75 0.66 12.05
C MET A 106 14.94 -0.82 12.41
N ASP A 107 14.61 -1.17 13.64
CA ASP A 107 14.51 -2.56 14.06
C ASP A 107 13.28 -3.21 13.42
N LEU A 108 13.52 -4.10 12.45
CA LEU A 108 12.49 -4.84 11.72
C LEU A 108 12.28 -6.24 12.30
N SER A 109 12.84 -6.56 13.49
CA SER A 109 12.66 -7.85 14.16
C SER A 109 11.19 -8.20 14.40
N SER A 110 10.29 -7.21 14.43
CA SER A 110 8.84 -7.43 14.57
C SER A 110 8.11 -7.80 13.27
N LEU A 111 8.75 -7.61 12.11
CA LEU A 111 8.16 -7.89 10.79
C LEU A 111 8.38 -9.34 10.34
N TYR A 112 9.20 -10.12 11.05
CA TYR A 112 9.51 -11.53 10.80
C TYR A 112 8.99 -12.43 11.93
#